data_AF-A0A967BXB4-F1
#
_entry.id   AF-A0A967BXB4-F1
#
_cell.length_a   1.000
_cell.length_b   1.000
_cell.length_c   1.000
_cell.angle_alpha   90.00
_cell.angle_beta   90.00
_cell.angle_gamma   90.00
#
_symmetry.space_group_name_H-M   'P 1'
#
loop_
_entity.id
_entity.type
_entity.pdbx_description
1 polymer ?
#
loop_
_entity_poly.entity_id
_entity_poly.type
_entity_poly.pdbx_seq_one_letter_code
_entity_poly.pdbx_strand_id
1 'polypeptide(L)'
;MIDILTSAAAVAASGVSMLRWVRVAQREHYLPGSVVRFAVRWWGSRVVNLIGFALALAGAIVSIWVRPAGLVTVAIIAFGPIGLGVRGRTAPLAWTPRLRRTTGAAAVIFVLLLAVGGAGVVAVMLALVIPLLIDA
;
A
#
# COMPACT_ATOMS: atom_id res chain seq x y z
N MET A 1 5.92 -21.95 -7.05
CA MET A 1 7.05 -20.99 -7.08
C MET A 1 6.59 -19.57 -7.38
N ILE A 2 5.83 -19.34 -8.46
CA ILE A 2 5.34 -17.99 -8.83
C ILE A 2 4.51 -17.31 -7.73
N ASP A 3 3.65 -18.06 -7.02
CA ASP A 3 2.82 -17.51 -5.94
C ASP A 3 3.65 -17.03 -4.76
N ILE A 4 4.70 -17.77 -4.40
CA ILE A 4 5.60 -17.40 -3.31
C ILE A 4 6.35 -16.11 -3.66
N LEU A 5 6.88 -16.02 -4.90
CA LEU A 5 7.57 -14.83 -5.38
C LEU A 5 6.65 -13.61 -5.43
N THR A 6 5.45 -13.78 -5.98
CA THR A 6 4.44 -12.71 -6.07
C THR A 6 4.03 -12.24 -4.68
N SER A 7 3.86 -13.16 -3.73
CA SER A 7 3.52 -12.84 -2.34
C SER A 7 4.64 -12.09 -1.64
N ALA A 8 5.87 -12.58 -1.73
CA ALA A 8 7.03 -11.93 -1.13
C ALA A 8 7.20 -10.51 -1.69
N ALA A 9 7.03 -10.35 -3.01
CA ALA A 9 7.08 -9.05 -3.66
C ALA A 9 5.91 -8.14 -3.22
N ALA A 10 4.70 -8.67 -3.06
CA ALA A 10 3.54 -7.93 -2.57
C ALA A 10 3.71 -7.46 -1.11
N VAL A 11 4.27 -8.30 -0.24
CA VAL A 11 4.61 -7.93 1.15
C VAL A 11 5.66 -6.83 1.17
N ALA A 12 6.71 -6.95 0.35
CA ALA A 12 7.73 -5.90 0.23
C ALA A 12 7.13 -4.58 -0.29
N ALA A 13 6.33 -4.63 -1.35
CA ALA A 13 5.63 -3.46 -1.90
C ALA A 13 4.69 -2.81 -0.88
N SER A 14 3.97 -3.62 -0.10
CA SER A 14 3.11 -3.18 0.98
C SER A 14 3.89 -2.43 2.06
N GLY A 15 5.06 -2.94 2.46
CA GLY A 15 5.95 -2.25 3.40
C GLY A 15 6.41 -0.89 2.89
N VAL A 16 6.82 -0.81 1.62
CA VAL A 16 7.23 0.47 1.00
C VAL A 16 6.05 1.44 0.91
N SER A 17 4.87 0.96 0.48
CA SER A 17 3.63 1.75 0.43
C SER A 17 3.26 2.27 1.82
N MET A 18 3.38 1.42 2.84
CA MET A 18 3.06 1.77 4.22
C MET A 18 3.92 2.93 4.73
N LEU A 19 5.23 2.92 4.44
CA LEU A 19 6.11 4.05 4.77
C LEU A 19 5.68 5.38 4.12
N ARG A 20 5.13 5.34 2.90
CA ARG A 20 4.59 6.55 2.24
C ARG A 20 3.35 7.06 2.97
N TRP A 21 2.43 6.18 3.33
CA TRP A 21 1.13 6.55 3.85
C TRP A 21 1.14 6.89 5.34
N VAL A 22 2.00 6.26 6.16
CA VAL A 22 2.16 6.67 7.57
C VAL A 22 2.76 8.07 7.70
N ARG A 23 3.49 8.55 6.68
CA ARG A 23 3.92 9.96 6.61
C ARG A 23 2.76 10.90 6.37
N VAL A 24 1.79 10.49 5.55
CA VAL A 24 0.55 11.27 5.37
C VAL A 24 -0.21 11.30 6.69
N ALA A 25 -0.37 10.16 7.36
CA ALA A 25 -1.01 10.09 8.68
C ALA A 25 -0.34 11.05 9.68
N GLN A 26 0.99 11.07 9.74
CA GLN A 26 1.72 11.98 10.63
C GLN A 26 1.51 13.46 10.29
N ARG A 27 1.49 13.82 9.00
CA ARG A 27 1.27 15.20 8.54
C ARG A 27 -0.15 15.68 8.83
N GLU A 28 -1.11 14.78 8.73
CA GLU A 28 -2.53 15.04 9.01
C GLU A 28 -2.90 14.77 10.47
N HIS A 29 -1.91 14.74 11.38
CA HIS A 29 -2.11 14.54 12.82
C HIS A 29 -2.93 13.30 13.20
N TYR A 30 -2.89 12.27 12.34
CA TYR A 30 -3.61 11.00 12.44
C TYR A 30 -5.14 11.21 12.56
N LEU A 31 -5.68 12.18 11.83
CA LEU A 31 -7.12 12.36 11.70
C LEU A 31 -7.76 11.13 11.03
N PRO A 32 -8.84 10.55 11.58
CA PRO A 32 -9.50 9.39 10.99
C PRO A 32 -9.93 9.64 9.53
N GLY A 33 -9.68 8.66 8.66
CA GLY A 33 -10.03 8.72 7.25
C GLY A 33 -9.22 9.75 6.44
N SER A 34 -8.21 10.40 7.04
CA SER A 34 -7.37 11.36 6.30
C SER A 34 -6.51 10.63 5.26
N VAL A 35 -5.93 9.47 5.61
CA VAL A 35 -5.00 8.76 4.72
C VAL A 35 -5.73 8.25 3.49
N VAL A 36 -6.93 7.69 3.64
CA VAL A 36 -7.79 7.24 2.53
C VAL A 36 -8.21 8.42 1.63
N ARG A 37 -8.65 9.55 2.21
CA ARG A 37 -9.01 10.74 1.42
C ARG A 37 -7.83 11.26 0.63
N PHE A 38 -6.64 11.31 1.23
CA PHE A 38 -5.42 11.66 0.53
C PHE A 38 -5.02 10.62 -0.51
N ALA A 39 -5.24 9.32 -0.27
CA ALA A 39 -4.97 8.28 -1.26
C ALA A 39 -5.81 8.45 -2.52
N VAL A 40 -7.13 8.65 -2.37
CA VAL A 40 -8.04 8.92 -3.50
C VAL A 40 -7.57 10.16 -4.27
N ARG A 41 -7.29 11.25 -3.56
CA ARG A 41 -6.80 12.50 -4.19
C ARG A 41 -5.45 12.31 -4.88
N TRP A 42 -4.52 11.57 -4.29
CA TRP A 42 -3.16 11.42 -4.84
C TRP A 42 -3.15 10.54 -6.08
N TRP A 43 -3.87 9.42 -6.05
CA TRP A 43 -4.04 8.54 -7.21
C TRP A 43 -4.80 9.24 -8.34
N GLY A 44 -5.76 10.10 -8.03
CA GLY A 44 -6.49 10.92 -9.01
C GLY A 44 -5.77 12.20 -9.48
N SER A 45 -4.72 12.66 -8.79
CA SER A 45 -4.11 13.99 -9.03
C SER A 45 -3.38 14.15 -10.36
N ARG A 46 -2.96 13.04 -10.98
CA ARG A 46 -2.20 13.02 -12.24
C ARG A 46 -2.70 11.87 -13.09
N VAL A 47 -2.80 12.08 -14.40
CA VAL A 47 -3.20 11.02 -15.35
C VAL A 47 -2.34 9.76 -15.21
N VAL A 48 -1.02 9.91 -15.03
CA VAL A 48 -0.12 8.76 -14.84
C VAL A 48 -0.43 7.98 -13.56
N ASN A 49 -0.78 8.66 -12.47
CA ASN A 49 -1.18 7.99 -11.23
C ASN A 49 -2.52 7.28 -11.41
N LEU A 50 -3.48 7.93 -12.09
CA LEU A 50 -4.80 7.36 -12.33
C LEU A 50 -4.71 6.09 -13.19
N ILE A 51 -3.98 6.16 -14.31
CA ILE A 51 -3.71 5.00 -15.18
C ILE A 51 -2.97 3.92 -14.39
N GLY A 52 -1.95 4.30 -13.61
CA GLY A 52 -1.24 3.36 -12.74
C GLY A 52 -2.19 2.64 -11.78
N PHE A 53 -3.05 3.37 -11.07
CA PHE A 53 -4.01 2.76 -10.15
C PHE A 53 -4.99 1.83 -10.88
N ALA A 54 -5.49 2.23 -12.06
CA ALA A 54 -6.37 1.39 -12.87
C ALA A 54 -5.68 0.09 -13.31
N LEU A 55 -4.41 0.17 -13.75
CA LEU A 55 -3.60 -1.01 -14.09
C LEU A 55 -3.30 -1.88 -12.87
N ALA A 56 -3.07 -1.28 -11.69
CA ALA A 56 -2.86 -2.03 -10.46
C ALA A 56 -4.13 -2.79 -10.04
N LEU A 57 -5.30 -2.17 -10.17
CA LEU A 57 -6.58 -2.81 -9.91
C LEU A 57 -6.86 -3.93 -10.92
N ALA A 58 -6.66 -3.66 -12.21
CA ALA A 58 -6.82 -4.67 -13.26
C ALA A 58 -5.87 -5.85 -13.06
N GLY A 59 -4.59 -5.60 -12.76
CA GLY A 59 -3.61 -6.65 -12.46
C GLY A 59 -4.01 -7.51 -11.26
N ALA A 60 -4.59 -6.91 -10.23
CA ALA A 60 -5.01 -7.62 -9.03
C ALA A 60 -6.22 -8.52 -9.32
N ILE A 61 -7.22 -7.99 -10.04
CA ILE A 61 -8.40 -8.74 -10.47
C ILE A 61 -7.99 -9.89 -11.40
N VAL A 62 -7.20 -9.60 -12.45
CA VAL A 62 -6.75 -10.61 -13.40
C VAL A 62 -5.89 -11.68 -12.73
N SER A 63 -5.17 -11.34 -11.65
CA SER A 63 -4.35 -12.31 -10.90
C SER A 63 -5.12 -13.47 -10.29
N ILE A 64 -6.45 -13.34 -10.13
CA ILE A 64 -7.35 -14.43 -9.71
C ILE A 64 -7.24 -15.61 -10.68
N TRP A 65 -7.14 -15.35 -11.98
CA TRP A 65 -7.03 -16.38 -13.02
C TRP A 65 -5.60 -16.54 -13.54
N VAL A 66 -4.85 -15.44 -13.62
CA VAL A 66 -3.50 -15.39 -14.20
C VAL A 66 -2.52 -14.85 -13.16
N ARG A 67 -2.02 -15.73 -12.29
CA ARG A 67 -1.16 -15.39 -11.13
C ARG A 67 -0.06 -14.36 -11.43
N PRO A 68 0.71 -14.43 -12.54
CA PRO A 68 1.74 -13.43 -12.85
C PRO A 68 1.23 -12.00 -13.03
N ALA A 69 -0.05 -11.79 -13.37
CA ALA A 69 -0.63 -10.46 -13.55
C ALA A 69 -0.56 -9.61 -12.27
N GLY A 70 -0.53 -10.24 -11.09
CA GLY A 70 -0.37 -9.56 -9.82
C GLY A 70 0.96 -8.81 -9.69
N LEU A 71 2.00 -9.19 -10.45
CA LEU A 71 3.28 -8.48 -10.47
C LEU A 71 3.15 -7.03 -10.97
N VAL A 72 2.16 -6.76 -11.84
CA VAL A 72 1.85 -5.39 -12.30
C VAL A 72 1.37 -4.56 -11.12
N THR A 73 0.42 -5.07 -10.34
CA THR A 73 -0.08 -4.43 -9.11
C THR A 73 1.05 -4.18 -8.13
N VAL A 74 1.87 -5.20 -7.88
CA VAL A 74 3.00 -5.12 -6.94
C VAL A 74 3.98 -4.04 -7.37
N ALA A 75 4.36 -3.98 -8.64
CA ALA A 75 5.26 -2.95 -9.15
C ALA A 75 4.67 -1.55 -8.97
N ILE A 76 3.40 -1.36 -9.33
CA ILE A 76 2.76 -0.05 -9.25
C ILE A 76 2.62 0.42 -7.79
N ILE A 77 2.28 -0.46 -6.85
CA ILE A 77 2.20 -0.12 -5.43
C ILE A 77 3.58 0.09 -4.81
N ALA A 78 4.59 -0.67 -5.23
CA ALA A 78 5.96 -0.51 -4.76
C ALA A 78 6.53 0.86 -5.12
N PHE A 79 6.21 1.41 -6.30
CA PHE A 79 6.79 2.67 -6.79
C PHE A 79 5.84 3.88 -6.75
N GLY A 80 4.54 3.64 -6.71
CA GLY A 80 3.49 4.68 -6.76
C GLY A 80 2.89 5.05 -5.39
N PRO A 81 2.04 6.08 -5.36
CA PRO A 81 1.78 7.02 -6.46
C PRO A 81 2.96 7.97 -6.71
N ILE A 82 3.15 8.42 -7.95
CA ILE A 82 4.24 9.33 -8.34
C ILE A 82 4.07 10.66 -7.60
N GLY A 83 5.20 11.18 -7.10
CA GLY A 83 5.25 12.41 -6.31
C GLY A 83 5.12 12.18 -4.80
N LEU A 84 4.72 10.98 -4.36
CA LEU A 84 4.74 10.57 -2.96
C LEU A 84 5.97 9.70 -2.67
N GLY A 85 7.12 10.35 -2.45
CA GLY A 85 8.36 9.65 -2.09
C GLY A 85 8.31 9.06 -0.69
N VAL A 86 9.13 8.03 -0.41
CA VAL A 86 9.32 7.45 0.95
C VAL A 86 10.09 8.40 1.85
N ARG A 87 11.05 9.15 1.31
CA ARG A 87 11.80 10.20 2.02
C ARG A 87 11.13 11.56 1.86
N GLY A 88 11.03 12.31 2.96
CA GLY A 88 10.53 13.68 2.92
C GLY A 88 11.53 14.64 2.30
N ARG A 89 11.04 15.62 1.54
CA ARG A 89 11.89 16.70 1.00
C ARG A 89 12.20 17.77 2.04
N THR A 90 11.25 18.03 2.95
CA THR A 90 11.34 19.12 3.94
C THR A 90 11.74 18.65 5.34
N ALA A 91 11.21 17.52 5.79
CA ALA A 91 11.55 16.92 7.07
C ALA A 91 11.48 15.38 6.99
N PRO A 92 12.36 14.66 7.70
CA PRO A 92 12.31 13.20 7.79
C PRO A 92 11.06 12.74 8.56
N LEU A 93 10.71 11.46 8.41
CA LEU A 93 9.66 10.82 9.20
C LEU A 93 10.12 10.71 10.66
N ALA A 94 9.36 11.28 11.60
CA ALA A 94 9.71 11.21 13.01
C ALA A 94 9.00 10.04 13.69
N TRP A 95 9.78 9.04 14.13
CA TRP A 95 9.31 7.80 14.76
C TRP A 95 8.87 7.99 16.20
N THR A 96 7.76 8.71 16.37
CA THR A 96 7.10 8.93 17.67
C THR A 96 6.43 7.66 18.18
N PRO A 97 6.15 7.55 19.50
CA PRO A 97 5.37 6.43 20.05
C PRO A 97 4.01 6.24 19.35
N ARG A 98 3.33 7.34 18.99
CA ARG A 98 2.05 7.29 18.27
C ARG A 98 2.21 6.66 16.89
N LEU A 99 3.22 7.09 16.11
CA LEU A 99 3.51 6.50 14.79
C LEU A 99 3.82 5.00 14.88
N ARG A 100 4.62 4.61 15.88
CA ARG A 100 4.97 3.19 16.10
C ARG A 100 3.73 2.34 16.37
N ARG A 101 2.77 2.85 17.16
CA ARG A 101 1.50 2.15 17.41
C ARG A 101 0.65 2.04 16.15
N THR A 102 0.46 3.12 15.40
CA THR A 102 -0.30 3.09 14.14
C THR A 102 0.33 2.14 13.12
N THR A 103 1.66 2.22 12.96
CA THR A 103 2.39 1.32 12.06
C THR A 103 2.31 -0.12 12.54
N GLY A 104 2.44 -0.38 13.84
CA GLY A 104 2.31 -1.71 14.42
C GLY A 104 0.91 -2.29 14.24
N ALA A 105 -0.14 -1.52 14.53
CA ALA A 105 -1.53 -1.93 14.36
C ALA A 105 -1.84 -2.27 12.90
N ALA A 106 -1.49 -1.40 11.96
CA ALA A 106 -1.66 -1.65 10.53
C ALA A 106 -0.89 -2.89 10.06
N ALA A 107 0.33 -3.12 10.57
CA ALA A 107 1.13 -4.30 10.23
C ALA A 107 0.53 -5.59 10.80
N VAL A 108 0.01 -5.55 12.03
CA VAL A 108 -0.70 -6.68 12.65
C VAL A 108 -1.95 -7.02 11.85
N ILE A 109 -2.78 -6.03 11.51
CA ILE A 109 -3.98 -6.25 10.69
C ILE A 109 -3.60 -6.83 9.33
N PHE A 110 -2.58 -6.28 8.67
CA PHE A 110 -2.07 -6.80 7.40
C PHE A 110 -1.66 -8.28 7.50
N VAL A 111 -0.89 -8.65 8.53
CA VAL A 111 -0.44 -10.03 8.75
C VAL A 111 -1.61 -10.96 9.06
N LEU A 112 -2.57 -10.53 9.87
CA LEU A 112 -3.78 -11.31 10.19
C LEU A 112 -4.61 -11.57 8.93
N LEU A 113 -4.85 -10.54 8.11
CA LEU A 113 -5.58 -10.70 6.85
C LEU A 113 -4.84 -11.62 5.88
N LEU A 114 -3.51 -11.51 5.81
CA LEU A 114 -2.68 -12.39 4.99
C LEU A 114 -2.71 -13.84 5.50
N ALA A 115 -2.70 -14.05 6.81
CA ALA A 115 -2.77 -15.38 7.41
C ALA A 115 -4.13 -16.06 7.17
N VAL A 116 -5.22 -15.30 7.25
CA VAL A 116 -6.58 -15.81 7.03
C VAL A 116 -6.86 -16.05 5.54
N GLY A 117 -6.50 -15.10 4.67
CA GLY A 117 -6.78 -15.21 3.23
C GLY A 117 -5.75 -16.02 2.44
N GLY A 118 -4.57 -16.24 3.00
CA GLY A 118 -3.50 -17.02 2.37
C GLY A 118 -2.59 -16.21 1.43
N ALA A 119 -1.59 -16.90 0.88
CA ALA A 119 -0.63 -16.30 -0.05
C ALA A 119 -1.20 -16.12 -1.47
N GLY A 120 -0.47 -15.41 -2.33
CA GLY A 120 -0.78 -15.18 -3.74
C GLY A 120 -1.68 -13.98 -3.93
N VAL A 121 -2.89 -14.20 -4.44
CA VAL A 121 -3.84 -13.13 -4.81
C VAL A 121 -4.20 -12.25 -3.62
N VAL A 122 -4.38 -12.83 -2.42
CA VAL A 122 -4.70 -12.04 -1.22
C VAL A 122 -3.58 -11.08 -0.87
N ALA A 123 -2.31 -11.50 -0.94
CA ALA A 123 -1.17 -10.60 -0.71
C ALA A 123 -1.17 -9.41 -1.68
N VAL A 124 -1.52 -9.66 -2.96
CA VAL A 124 -1.65 -8.63 -3.99
C VAL A 124 -2.80 -7.66 -3.69
N MET A 125 -3.96 -8.18 -3.28
CA MET A 125 -5.12 -7.36 -2.92
C MET A 125 -4.84 -6.50 -1.69
N LEU A 126 -4.14 -7.05 -0.68
CA LEU A 126 -3.77 -6.31 0.52
C LEU A 126 -2.83 -5.14 0.23
N ALA A 127 -1.98 -5.25 -0.79
CA ALA A 127 -1.09 -4.16 -1.20
C ALA A 127 -1.86 -2.91 -1.68
N LEU A 128 -3.06 -3.08 -2.26
CA LEU A 128 -3.91 -1.96 -2.71
C LEU A 128 -4.55 -1.18 -1.56
N VAL A 129 -4.82 -1.85 -0.42
CA VAL A 129 -5.61 -1.29 0.68
C VAL A 129 -4.78 -0.78 1.85
N ILE A 130 -3.46 -0.65 1.68
CA ILE A 130 -2.55 -0.10 2.72
C ILE A 130 -3.03 1.24 3.31
N PRO A 131 -3.53 2.22 2.54
CA PRO A 131 -4.09 3.45 3.10
C PRO A 131 -5.23 3.20 4.10
N LEU A 132 -6.09 2.21 3.83
CA LEU A 132 -7.21 1.84 4.70
C LEU A 132 -6.71 1.19 5.99
N LEU A 133 -5.69 0.33 5.91
CA LEU A 133 -5.12 -0.33 7.09
C LEU A 133 -4.47 0.65 8.08
N ILE A 134 -3.98 1.79 7.58
CA ILE A 134 -3.36 2.84 8.41
C ILE A 134 -4.42 3.73 9.08
N ASP A 135 -5.60 3.85 8.47
CA ASP A 135 -6.73 4.62 9.01
C ASP A 135 -7.61 3.80 9.99
N ALA A 136 -7.38 2.49 10.11
CA ALA A 136 -8.08 1.58 11.03
C ALA A 136 -7.56 1.69 12.48
#